data_AF-A0A8K1VDC2-F1
#
_entry.id   AF-A0A8K1VDC2-F1
#
_cell.length_a   1.000
_cell.length_b   1.000
_cell.length_c   1.000
_cell.angle_alpha   90.00
_cell.angle_beta   90.00
_cell.angle_gamma   90.00
#
_symmetry.space_group_name_H-M   'P 1'
#
loop_
_entity.id
_entity.type
_entity.pdbx_description
1 polymer ?
#
loop_
_entity_poly.entity_id
_entity_poly.type
_entity_poly.pdbx_seq_one_letter_code
_entity_poly.pdbx_strand_id
1 'polypeptide(L)'
;MGLEITYQIKILSKQLNNRKISSLVQNYQINPWFVTGVCDGEASFGVLIYLDKRIKGRQGWAIKPSFQISLNSKDINLLLQLQDFFGCGLILKKKYSKWS
;
A
#
# COMPACT_ATOMS: atom_id res chain seq x y z
N MET A 1 60.26 27.98 -22.41
CA MET A 1 59.17 28.08 -23.42
C MET A 1 58.73 26.66 -23.70
N GLY A 2 57.82 26.12 -22.87
CA GLY A 2 57.42 24.72 -22.93
C GLY A 2 56.30 24.53 -23.94
N LEU A 3 56.45 23.56 -24.84
CA LEU A 3 55.42 23.18 -25.81
C LEU A 3 54.31 22.42 -25.10
N GLU A 4 53.10 23.00 -25.06
CA GLU A 4 51.91 22.31 -24.63
C GLU A 4 51.47 21.31 -25.72
N ILE A 5 51.56 20.02 -25.41
CA ILE A 5 50.99 18.96 -26.25
C ILE A 5 49.52 18.82 -25.86
N THR A 6 48.64 19.38 -26.68
CA THR A 6 47.18 19.30 -26.50
C THR A 6 46.67 17.94 -26.95
N TYR A 7 46.33 17.07 -25.99
CA TYR A 7 45.68 15.79 -26.30
C TYR A 7 44.18 16.00 -26.53
N GLN A 8 43.70 15.76 -27.75
CA GLN A 8 42.26 15.58 -28.01
C GLN A 8 41.84 14.18 -27.57
N ILE A 9 41.35 14.03 -26.34
CA ILE A 9 40.71 12.79 -25.90
C ILE A 9 39.34 12.71 -26.60
N LYS A 10 39.29 11.96 -27.71
CA LYS A 10 38.03 11.68 -28.42
C LYS A 10 37.32 10.51 -27.73
N ILE A 11 36.57 10.82 -26.67
CA ILE A 11 35.73 9.84 -25.98
C ILE A 11 34.67 9.35 -26.96
N LEU A 12 34.70 8.07 -27.33
CA LEU A 12 33.72 7.47 -28.23
C LEU A 12 32.39 7.30 -27.48
N SER A 13 31.51 8.30 -27.58
CA SER A 13 30.21 8.37 -26.88
C SER A 13 29.17 7.31 -27.29
N LYS A 14 29.55 6.29 -28.07
CA LYS A 14 28.63 5.27 -28.63
C LYS A 14 28.58 3.94 -27.87
N GLN A 15 29.22 3.83 -26.70
CA GLN A 15 29.15 2.63 -25.86
C GLN A 15 28.28 2.78 -24.62
N LEU A 16 27.29 3.67 -24.64
CA LEU A 16 26.12 3.50 -23.78
C LEU A 16 25.31 2.33 -24.33
N ASN A 17 25.78 1.13 -24.02
CA ASN A 17 25.04 -0.10 -24.17
C ASN A 17 23.69 0.14 -23.47
N ASN A 18 22.62 0.26 -24.25
CA ASN A 18 21.24 0.28 -23.77
C ASN A 18 20.96 -1.07 -23.10
N ARG A 19 21.55 -1.30 -21.92
CA ARG A 19 21.10 -2.32 -21.00
C ARG A 19 19.71 -1.84 -20.59
N LYS A 20 18.69 -2.32 -21.30
CA LYS A 20 17.35 -2.43 -20.73
C LYS A 20 17.54 -3.25 -19.46
N ILE A 21 17.68 -2.58 -18.34
CA ILE A 21 17.45 -3.18 -17.03
C ILE A 21 15.95 -3.43 -17.04
N SER A 22 15.52 -4.54 -17.65
CA SER A 22 14.27 -5.15 -17.26
C SER A 22 14.54 -5.63 -15.84
N SER A 23 14.24 -4.80 -14.86
CA SER A 23 13.95 -5.35 -13.54
C SER A 23 12.89 -6.40 -13.83
N LEU A 24 13.24 -7.68 -13.64
CA LEU A 24 12.21 -8.67 -13.42
C LEU A 24 11.44 -8.08 -12.25
N VAL A 25 10.28 -7.48 -12.52
CA VAL A 25 9.33 -7.09 -11.49
C VAL A 25 8.85 -8.43 -10.98
N GLN A 26 9.65 -9.01 -10.09
CA GLN A 26 9.24 -10.12 -9.28
C GLN A 26 8.03 -9.57 -8.54
N ASN A 27 6.86 -10.15 -8.82
CA ASN A 27 5.65 -9.87 -8.08
C ASN A 27 5.93 -10.29 -6.64
N TYR A 28 6.51 -9.39 -5.86
CA TYR A 28 6.89 -9.63 -4.48
C TYR A 28 5.60 -9.63 -3.68
N GLN A 29 4.97 -10.80 -3.60
CA GLN A 29 3.87 -11.03 -2.69
C GLN A 29 4.38 -10.85 -1.26
N ILE A 30 3.64 -10.08 -0.48
CA ILE A 30 3.93 -9.87 0.93
C ILE A 30 3.85 -11.21 1.67
N ASN A 31 4.78 -11.45 2.60
CA ASN A 31 4.84 -12.70 3.35
C ASN A 31 3.56 -12.84 4.22
N PRO A 32 2.82 -13.97 4.15
CA PRO A 32 1.63 -14.18 4.97
C PRO A 32 1.86 -13.98 6.47
N TRP A 33 3.01 -14.42 7.01
CA TRP A 33 3.35 -14.24 8.42
C TRP A 33 3.56 -12.78 8.81
N PHE A 34 4.07 -11.97 7.88
CA PHE A 34 4.18 -10.53 8.08
C PHE A 34 2.78 -9.90 8.13
N VAL A 35 1.88 -10.31 7.23
CA VAL A 35 0.48 -9.85 7.26
C VAL A 35 -0.18 -10.21 8.58
N THR A 36 0.00 -11.43 9.08
CA THR A 36 -0.50 -11.85 10.40
C THR A 36 0.03 -10.94 11.51
N GLY A 37 1.34 -10.67 11.54
CA GLY A 37 1.93 -9.78 12.56
C GLY A 37 1.42 -8.35 12.50
N VAL A 38 1.23 -7.80 11.29
CA VAL A 38 0.59 -6.48 11.11
C VAL A 38 -0.86 -6.51 11.60
N CYS A 39 -1.59 -7.58 11.32
CA CYS A 39 -2.97 -7.70 11.77
C CYS A 39 -3.09 -7.81 13.29
N ASP A 40 -2.17 -8.52 13.95
CA ASP A 40 -2.14 -8.65 15.40
C ASP A 40 -1.88 -7.31 16.11
N GLY A 41 -1.07 -6.43 15.49
CA GLY A 41 -0.76 -5.11 16.05
C GLY A 41 -1.75 -4.00 15.71
N GLU A 42 -2.22 -3.93 14.47
CA GLU A 42 -2.91 -2.75 13.92
C GLU A 42 -4.35 -3.02 13.44
N ALA A 43 -4.75 -4.30 13.34
CA ALA A 43 -6.09 -4.62 12.89
C ALA A 43 -7.11 -4.70 14.04
N SER A 44 -8.37 -4.51 13.67
CA SER A 44 -9.50 -4.57 14.58
C SER A 44 -10.64 -5.35 13.95
N PHE A 45 -11.18 -6.29 14.72
CA PHE A 45 -12.44 -6.96 14.42
C PHE A 45 -13.54 -6.33 15.28
N GLY A 46 -14.60 -5.85 14.62
CA GLY A 46 -15.75 -5.25 15.27
C GLY A 46 -17.04 -5.87 14.78
N VAL A 47 -18.04 -5.95 15.65
CA VAL A 47 -19.41 -6.35 15.28
C VAL A 47 -20.34 -5.22 15.67
N LEU A 48 -20.97 -4.60 14.68
CA LEU A 48 -21.98 -3.57 14.90
C LEU A 48 -23.36 -4.22 14.88
N ILE A 49 -24.11 -4.06 15.97
CA ILE A 49 -25.51 -4.47 16.07
C ILE A 49 -26.34 -3.18 16.09
N TYR A 50 -27.26 -3.03 15.14
CA TYR A 50 -28.06 -1.81 15.00
C TYR A 50 -29.46 -2.09 14.50
N LEU A 51 -30.40 -1.17 14.74
CA LEU A 51 -31.76 -1.24 14.20
C LEU A 51 -31.78 -0.70 12.76
N ASP A 52 -32.15 -1.54 11.81
CA ASP A 52 -32.42 -1.16 10.42
C ASP A 52 -33.92 -1.12 10.15
N LYS A 53 -34.45 0.11 10.06
CA LYS A 53 -35.88 0.38 9.82
C LYS A 53 -36.37 -0.13 8.45
N ARG A 54 -35.47 -0.52 7.54
CA ARG A 54 -35.83 -1.07 6.21
C ARG A 54 -36.17 -2.56 6.27
N ILE A 55 -35.76 -3.27 7.31
CA ILE A 55 -36.06 -4.69 7.49
C ILE A 55 -37.48 -4.82 8.03
N LYS A 56 -38.45 -5.13 7.15
CA LYS A 56 -39.86 -5.35 7.54
C LYS A 56 -40.00 -6.75 8.16
N GLY A 57 -40.13 -6.83 9.48
CA GLY A 57 -40.24 -8.09 10.23
C GLY A 57 -40.08 -7.93 11.75
N ARG A 58 -40.07 -9.03 12.51
CA ARG A 58 -40.36 -9.05 13.96
C ARG A 58 -39.38 -8.35 14.91
N GLN A 59 -38.16 -7.97 14.51
CA GLN A 59 -37.31 -7.16 15.41
C GLN A 59 -36.41 -6.10 14.75
N GLY A 60 -36.31 -5.99 13.42
CA GLY A 60 -35.58 -4.88 12.76
C GLY A 60 -34.08 -4.76 13.07
N TRP A 61 -33.45 -5.72 13.75
CA TRP A 61 -32.01 -5.70 14.05
C TRP A 61 -31.19 -6.21 12.87
N ALA A 62 -30.07 -5.54 12.62
CA ALA A 62 -29.05 -5.91 11.65
C ALA A 62 -27.71 -6.08 12.38
N ILE A 63 -26.93 -7.05 11.91
CA ILE A 63 -25.59 -7.33 12.41
C ILE A 63 -24.61 -7.08 11.26
N LYS A 64 -23.57 -6.29 11.52
CA LYS A 64 -22.52 -5.98 10.56
C LYS A 64 -21.15 -6.27 11.18
N PRO A 65 -20.57 -7.46 10.93
CA PRO A 65 -19.17 -7.70 11.24
C PRO A 65 -18.29 -6.84 10.33
N SER A 66 -17.14 -6.41 10.86
CA SER A 66 -16.16 -5.64 10.13
C SER A 66 -14.75 -6.00 10.58
N PHE A 67 -13.84 -6.05 9.61
CA PHE A 67 -12.41 -6.12 9.83
C PHE A 67 -11.80 -4.84 9.26
N GLN A 68 -10.96 -4.17 10.04
CA GLN A 68 -10.39 -2.87 9.68
C GLN A 68 -8.92 -2.82 10.09
N ILE A 69 -8.06 -2.29 9.23
CA ILE A 69 -6.66 -1.98 9.53
C ILE A 69 -6.53 -0.47 9.45
N SER A 70 -6.12 0.18 10.55
CA SER A 70 -6.01 1.64 10.62
C SER A 70 -4.55 2.05 10.75
N LEU A 71 -3.98 2.59 9.68
CA LEU A 71 -2.58 3.03 9.65
C LEU A 71 -2.48 4.54 9.41
N ASN A 72 -1.28 5.08 9.65
CA ASN A 72 -0.98 6.46 9.30
C ASN A 72 -1.05 6.66 7.79
N SER A 73 -1.45 7.85 7.35
CA SER A 73 -1.46 8.26 5.94
C SER A 73 -0.11 8.12 5.22
N LYS A 74 1.01 8.13 5.96
CA LYS A 74 2.35 7.89 5.40
C LYS A 74 2.52 6.45 4.88
N ASP A 75 1.79 5.51 5.44
CA ASP A 75 1.93 4.07 5.19
C ASP A 75 0.86 3.55 4.22
N ILE A 76 0.36 4.42 3.33
CA ILE A 76 -0.67 4.08 2.33
C ILE A 76 -0.22 2.93 1.40
N ASN A 77 1.08 2.85 1.08
CA ASN A 77 1.62 1.78 0.25
C ASN A 77 1.48 0.41 0.93
N LEU A 78 1.59 0.34 2.26
CA LEU A 78 1.40 -0.89 3.01
C LEU A 78 -0.07 -1.35 2.93
N LEU A 79 -1.02 -0.41 3.04
CA LEU A 79 -2.44 -0.71 2.88
C LEU A 79 -2.78 -1.22 1.48
N LEU A 80 -2.16 -0.67 0.44
CA LEU A 80 -2.33 -1.17 -0.94
C LEU A 80 -1.80 -2.60 -1.08
N GLN A 81 -0.62 -2.89 -0.53
CA GLN A 81 -0.07 -4.25 -0.52
C GLN A 81 -0.95 -5.25 0.25
N LEU A 82 -1.52 -4.82 1.37
CA LEU A 82 -2.45 -5.65 2.15
C LEU A 82 -3.76 -5.87 1.39
N GLN A 83 -4.29 -4.84 0.71
CA GLN A 83 -5.48 -4.96 -0.14
C GLN A 83 -5.24 -5.95 -1.28
N ASP A 84 -4.09 -5.86 -1.95
CA ASP A 84 -3.68 -6.80 -3.01
C ASP A 84 -3.49 -8.22 -2.45
N PHE A 85 -2.93 -8.36 -1.24
CA PHE A 85 -2.77 -9.65 -0.57
C PHE A 85 -4.11 -10.33 -0.26
N PHE A 86 -5.08 -9.58 0.28
CA PHE A 86 -6.41 -10.12 0.57
C PHE A 86 -7.31 -10.23 -0.67
N GLY A 87 -6.96 -9.57 -1.77
CA GLY A 87 -7.78 -9.49 -2.99
C GLY A 87 -9.13 -8.79 -2.78
N CYS A 88 -9.30 -8.08 -1.66
CA CYS A 88 -10.54 -7.39 -1.29
C CYS A 88 -10.28 -6.26 -0.28
N GLY A 89 -11.35 -5.53 0.06
CA GLY A 89 -11.30 -4.41 1.01
C GLY A 89 -11.36 -3.04 0.32
N LEU A 90 -11.61 -2.00 1.12
CA LEU A 90 -11.73 -0.62 0.67
C LEU A 90 -10.81 0.27 1.51
N ILE A 91 -9.97 1.07 0.87
CA ILE A 91 -9.08 2.02 1.55
C ILE A 91 -9.80 3.37 1.68
N LEU A 92 -10.01 3.82 2.91
CA LEU A 92 -10.72 5.06 3.21
C LEU A 92 -9.83 6.02 3.98
N LYS A 93 -9.79 7.30 3.57
CA LYS A 93 -9.11 8.35 4.32
C LYS A 93 -10.04 8.89 5.40
N LYS A 94 -9.76 8.57 6.66
CA LYS A 94 -10.53 9.11 7.80
C LYS A 94 -10.12 10.57 8.05
N LYS A 95 -11.09 11.47 8.08
CA LYS A 95 -10.89 12.85 8.53
C LYS A 95 -11.18 12.91 10.03
N TYR A 96 -10.20 13.31 10.83
CA TYR A 96 -10.46 13.58 12.25
C TYR A 96 -11.15 14.94 12.37
N SER A 97 -12.31 14.97 13.02
CA SER A 97 -12.93 16.21 13.46
C SER A 97 -12.12 16.80 14.61
N LYS A 98 -11.74 18.08 14.51
CA LYS A 98 -11.21 18.81 15.67
C LYS A 98 -12.34 18.90 16.70
N TRP A 99 -12.08 18.41 17.91
CA TRP A 99 -12.93 18.68 19.06
C TRP A 99 -12.93 20.20 19.25
N SER A 100 -14.10 20.81 19.15
CA SER A 100 -14.33 22.25 19.39
C SER A 100 -14.92 22.42 20.77
#